data_AF-A0A8X7ZHI0-F1
#
_entry.id   AF-A0A8X7ZHI0-F1
#
_cell.length_a   1.000
_cell.length_b   1.000
_cell.length_c   1.000
_cell.angle_alpha   90.00
_cell.angle_beta   90.00
_cell.angle_gamma   90.00
#
_symmetry.space_group_name_H-M   'P 1'
#
loop_
_entity.id
_entity.type
_entity.pdbx_description
1 polymer ?
#
loop_
_entity_poly.entity_id
_entity_poly.type
_entity_poly.pdbx_seq_one_letter_code
_entity_poly.pdbx_strand_id
1 'polypeptide(L)'
;MDGNKDDALKCLGIGKEALESGDRSRALKFITKARRLDPTLAVDDLLSAAEKDEPNKTAAANINNGSTTATASTESKVRQRGSSSSSSYTEEQILIVREIRKKKNYYEILGLEKSCSVEDVRKAYRKLSLKVHPDKNKSPGAEDAFKAVSKAFQCLSNEESRSKYDVTGTEEHLYERRSSSHNRHGYYNYNDDLDPDEIFRQFFFGAGMRPATTQFRSFNFGAGMGGPRTDNNGSGFNFRALIQLLPVLLIFLFNFLPSSEPIYALSRSYPYEYRFTTQRGVNFYVKSTKFEKDYLPGTHEREALEAKVEKDYVSVLVQNCRFELQRKQWGFVRETPHCEMLQQFQDGELVA
;
A
#
# COMPACT_ATOMS: atom_id res chain seq x y z
N MET A 1 -13.78 34.76 18.81
CA MET A 1 -12.85 33.71 19.29
C MET A 1 -13.62 32.92 20.35
N ASP A 2 -14.69 32.23 19.94
CA ASP A 2 -15.72 31.75 20.89
C ASP A 2 -15.78 30.22 20.98
N GLY A 3 -15.07 29.51 20.08
CA GLY A 3 -15.11 28.04 20.00
C GLY A 3 -14.61 27.33 21.27
N ASN A 4 -13.64 27.90 21.99
CA ASN A 4 -13.15 27.30 23.24
C ASN A 4 -14.16 27.39 24.40
N LYS A 5 -15.05 28.38 24.37
CA LYS A 5 -16.08 28.59 25.39
C LYS A 5 -17.24 27.60 25.22
N ASP A 6 -17.66 27.37 23.98
CA ASP A 6 -18.72 26.40 23.66
C ASP A 6 -18.29 24.96 23.99
N ASP A 7 -17.03 24.61 23.75
CA ASP A 7 -16.51 23.29 24.07
C ASP A 7 -16.27 23.10 25.58
N ALA A 8 -15.98 24.17 26.32
CA ALA A 8 -15.95 24.15 27.78
C ALA A 8 -17.35 23.86 28.38
N LEU A 9 -18.39 24.48 27.84
CA LEU A 9 -19.78 24.27 28.25
C LEU A 9 -20.27 22.84 27.97
N LYS A 10 -19.92 22.27 26.81
CA LYS A 10 -20.22 20.86 26.49
C LYS A 10 -19.52 19.90 27.46
N CYS A 11 -18.25 20.12 27.77
CA CYS A 11 -17.51 19.30 28.74
C CYS A 11 -18.12 19.40 30.15
N LEU A 12 -18.61 20.58 30.53
CA LEU A 12 -19.29 20.79 31.80
C LEU A 12 -20.64 20.05 31.85
N GLY A 13 -21.41 20.07 30.76
CA GLY A 13 -22.67 19.30 30.63
C GLY A 13 -22.47 17.80 30.82
N ILE A 14 -21.51 17.21 30.12
CA ILE A 14 -21.15 15.79 30.26
C ILE A 14 -20.66 15.49 31.68
N GLY A 15 -19.94 16.42 32.30
CA GLY A 15 -19.49 16.30 33.69
C GLY A 15 -20.65 16.25 34.70
N LYS A 16 -21.69 17.06 34.50
CA LYS A 16 -22.90 17.05 35.36
C LYS A 16 -23.74 15.79 35.17
N GLU A 17 -23.94 15.35 33.93
CA GLU A 17 -24.63 14.09 33.63
C GLU A 17 -23.89 12.88 34.23
N ALA A 18 -22.55 12.92 34.24
CA ALA A 18 -21.72 11.92 34.90
C ALA A 18 -21.85 11.94 36.44
N LEU A 19 -22.12 13.11 37.05
CA LEU A 19 -22.43 13.22 38.48
C LEU A 19 -23.82 12.65 38.80
N GLU A 20 -24.81 12.96 37.97
CA GLU A 20 -26.18 12.45 38.13
C GLU A 20 -26.27 10.93 37.94
N SER A 21 -25.47 10.37 37.03
CA SER A 21 -25.35 8.93 36.81
C SER A 21 -24.46 8.20 37.83
N GLY A 22 -23.85 8.92 38.77
CA GLY A 22 -23.01 8.35 39.85
C GLY A 22 -21.57 8.00 39.43
N ASP A 23 -21.18 8.23 38.18
CA ASP A 23 -19.84 7.94 37.67
C ASP A 23 -18.87 9.10 37.91
N ARG A 24 -18.48 9.25 39.17
CA ARG A 24 -17.65 10.35 39.69
C ARG A 24 -16.26 10.44 39.04
N SER A 25 -15.67 9.30 38.63
CA SER A 25 -14.37 9.28 37.92
C SER A 25 -14.46 9.87 36.51
N ARG A 26 -15.60 9.71 35.83
CA ARG A 26 -15.88 10.34 34.52
C ARG A 26 -16.16 11.82 34.73
N ALA A 27 -16.96 12.17 35.73
CA ALA A 27 -17.24 13.56 36.11
C ALA A 27 -15.96 14.37 36.37
N LEU A 28 -15.04 13.87 37.20
CA LEU A 28 -13.76 14.54 37.51
C LEU A 28 -12.95 14.86 36.26
N LYS A 29 -12.87 13.95 35.30
CA LYS A 29 -12.11 14.14 34.05
C LYS A 29 -12.70 15.25 33.19
N PHE A 30 -14.03 15.26 33.02
CA PHE A 30 -14.71 16.23 32.18
C PHE A 30 -14.80 17.62 32.83
N ILE A 31 -15.02 17.69 34.15
CA ILE A 31 -15.04 18.96 34.90
C ILE A 31 -13.63 19.59 34.94
N THR A 32 -12.58 18.77 35.15
CA THR A 32 -11.18 19.26 35.08
C THR A 32 -10.81 19.75 33.67
N LYS A 33 -11.34 19.10 32.63
CA LYS A 33 -11.15 19.53 31.24
C LYS A 33 -11.88 20.83 30.94
N ALA A 34 -13.10 21.01 31.44
CA ALA A 34 -13.85 22.27 31.32
C ALA A 34 -13.10 23.45 31.96
N ARG A 35 -12.53 23.25 33.17
CA ARG A 35 -11.69 24.27 33.85
C ARG A 35 -10.48 24.72 33.04
N ARG A 36 -9.85 23.77 32.31
CA ARG A 36 -8.68 24.06 31.47
C ARG A 36 -9.05 24.82 30.19
N LEU A 37 -10.27 24.66 29.70
CA LEU A 37 -10.75 25.29 28.47
C LEU A 37 -11.26 26.72 28.71
N ASP A 38 -11.95 26.93 29.84
CA ASP A 38 -12.39 28.27 30.26
C ASP A 38 -12.26 28.41 31.80
N PRO A 39 -11.22 29.14 32.26
CA PRO A 39 -10.98 29.39 33.68
C PRO A 39 -12.00 30.30 34.36
N THR A 40 -12.95 30.89 33.63
CA THR A 40 -13.97 31.79 34.21
C THR A 40 -15.21 31.05 34.74
N LEU A 41 -15.34 29.75 34.46
CA LEU A 41 -16.45 28.93 34.96
C LEU A 41 -16.23 28.49 36.41
N ALA A 42 -17.24 28.71 37.25
CA ALA A 42 -17.30 28.21 38.62
C ALA A 42 -17.55 26.69 38.63
N VAL A 43 -16.47 25.90 38.65
CA VAL A 43 -16.51 24.43 38.65
C VAL A 43 -15.94 23.79 39.93
N ASP A 44 -15.45 24.62 40.87
CA ASP A 44 -14.78 24.15 42.09
C ASP A 44 -15.74 23.44 43.07
N ASP A 45 -17.00 23.88 43.13
CA ASP A 45 -18.05 23.21 43.91
C ASP A 45 -18.34 21.80 43.38
N LEU A 46 -18.31 21.63 42.04
CA LEU A 46 -18.56 20.34 41.37
C LEU A 46 -17.36 19.40 41.48
N LEU A 47 -16.14 19.92 41.47
CA LEU A 47 -14.93 19.14 41.75
C LEU A 47 -14.93 18.66 43.20
N SER A 48 -15.28 19.53 44.14
CA SER A 48 -15.37 19.19 45.56
C SER A 48 -16.47 18.15 45.84
N ALA A 49 -17.59 18.20 45.09
CA ALA A 49 -18.65 17.19 45.17
C ALA A 49 -18.21 15.83 44.60
N ALA A 50 -17.35 15.82 43.58
CA ALA A 50 -16.85 14.61 42.95
C ALA A 50 -15.72 13.93 43.74
N GLU A 51 -14.95 14.68 44.55
CA GLU A 51 -13.87 14.17 45.41
C GLU A 51 -14.34 13.63 46.77
N LYS A 52 -15.58 13.92 47.20
CA LYS A 52 -16.00 13.73 48.60
C LYS A 52 -16.36 12.31 49.08
N ASP A 53 -16.38 11.27 48.24
CA ASP A 53 -16.42 9.89 48.75
C ASP A 53 -15.51 8.95 47.96
N GLU A 54 -14.38 8.58 48.54
CA GLU A 54 -13.63 7.36 48.24
C GLU A 54 -13.71 6.44 49.47
N PRO A 55 -14.65 5.47 49.51
CA PRO A 55 -14.54 4.35 50.44
C PRO A 55 -13.67 3.25 49.79
N ASN A 56 -12.53 3.04 50.41
CA ASN A 56 -11.47 2.09 50.07
C ASN A 56 -11.84 0.63 50.46
N LYS A 57 -11.22 -0.37 49.78
CA LYS A 57 -11.08 -1.84 50.06
C LYS A 57 -12.02 -2.81 49.28
N THR A 58 -11.61 -4.01 48.79
CA THR A 58 -10.42 -4.89 48.97
C THR A 58 -10.45 -6.11 48.01
N ALA A 59 -9.29 -6.68 47.63
CA ALA A 59 -9.00 -8.14 47.54
C ALA A 59 -7.50 -8.38 47.19
N ALA A 60 -6.66 -8.84 48.14
CA ALA A 60 -6.04 -10.20 48.22
C ALA A 60 -4.90 -10.47 47.20
N ALA A 61 -3.71 -11.02 47.48
CA ALA A 61 -3.12 -11.71 48.63
C ALA A 61 -1.57 -11.81 48.51
N ASN A 62 -0.92 -11.96 49.67
CA ASN A 62 0.35 -12.64 50.00
C ASN A 62 1.66 -12.43 49.22
N ILE A 63 2.64 -11.88 49.96
CA ILE A 63 4.09 -11.93 49.72
C ILE A 63 4.68 -13.05 50.60
N ASN A 64 5.43 -13.98 49.99
CA ASN A 64 6.38 -14.85 50.70
C ASN A 64 7.79 -14.27 50.57
N ASN A 65 8.44 -14.04 51.71
CA ASN A 65 9.86 -13.77 51.84
C ASN A 65 10.66 -15.07 51.75
N GLY A 66 11.75 -15.05 50.98
CA GLY A 66 12.85 -16.01 51.03
C GLY A 66 14.17 -15.24 51.05
N SER A 67 14.81 -15.25 52.21
CA SER A 67 16.11 -14.61 52.52
C SER A 67 17.29 -15.49 52.12
N THR A 68 18.49 -14.90 52.23
CA THR A 68 19.86 -15.43 52.19
C THR A 68 20.53 -15.32 50.80
N THR A 69 21.73 -14.73 50.63
CA THR A 69 22.88 -14.51 51.53
C THR A 69 23.64 -13.22 51.18
N ALA A 70 24.21 -12.62 52.22
CA ALA A 70 25.09 -11.46 52.20
C ALA A 70 26.45 -11.73 51.54
N THR A 71 27.01 -10.70 50.89
CA THR A 71 28.42 -10.34 51.04
C THR A 71 28.59 -8.85 50.84
N ALA A 72 29.12 -8.19 51.86
CA ALA A 72 29.43 -6.77 51.88
C ALA A 72 30.83 -6.51 51.31
N SER A 73 30.98 -5.44 50.53
CA SER A 73 32.22 -4.68 50.47
C SER A 73 31.96 -3.25 49.97
N THR A 74 31.97 -2.34 50.95
CA THR A 74 32.67 -1.06 50.97
C THR A 74 32.37 -0.02 49.88
N GLU A 75 31.79 1.09 50.35
CA GLU A 75 31.62 2.35 49.63
C GLU A 75 32.94 2.92 49.09
N SER A 76 32.89 3.46 47.87
CA SER A 76 33.71 4.60 47.46
C SER A 76 32.95 5.41 46.43
N LYS A 77 32.42 6.53 46.91
CA LYS A 77 31.68 7.56 46.18
C LYS A 77 32.65 8.31 45.27
N VAL A 78 32.68 7.93 43.98
CA VAL A 78 33.25 8.77 42.92
C VAL A 78 32.09 9.26 42.05
N ARG A 79 31.70 10.53 42.26
CA ARG A 79 30.84 11.27 41.34
C ARG A 79 31.65 11.56 40.07
N GLN A 80 31.50 10.72 39.05
CA GLN A 80 31.81 11.10 37.67
C GLN A 80 30.50 11.36 36.92
N ARG A 81 30.29 12.65 36.58
CA ARG A 81 29.38 13.08 35.53
C ARG A 81 29.93 12.55 34.21
N GLY A 82 29.28 11.51 33.68
CA GLY A 82 29.49 10.98 32.33
C GLY A 82 28.13 10.62 31.75
N SER A 83 27.77 11.29 30.66
CA SER A 83 26.49 11.27 29.94
C SER A 83 25.89 9.88 29.70
N SER A 84 24.85 9.50 30.46
CA SER A 84 23.97 8.37 30.11
C SER A 84 22.61 8.91 29.65
N SER A 85 22.42 8.95 28.33
CA SER A 85 21.14 9.26 27.71
C SER A 85 20.06 8.31 28.23
N SER A 86 19.08 8.89 28.91
CA SER A 86 17.88 8.24 29.43
C SER A 86 17.23 7.36 28.36
N SER A 87 17.26 6.04 28.56
CA SER A 87 16.64 5.07 27.66
C SER A 87 15.18 5.41 27.42
N SER A 88 14.83 5.63 26.16
CA SER A 88 13.53 6.15 25.69
C SER A 88 12.55 5.03 25.31
N TYR A 89 12.71 3.84 25.88
CA TYR A 89 11.96 2.64 25.49
C TYR A 89 11.45 1.86 26.70
N THR A 90 10.27 1.25 26.57
CA THR A 90 9.66 0.43 27.63
C THR A 90 10.21 -1.00 27.60
N GLU A 91 10.17 -1.70 28.73
CA GLU A 91 10.61 -3.10 28.82
C GLU A 91 9.79 -4.01 27.88
N GLU A 92 8.49 -3.72 27.74
CA GLU A 92 7.60 -4.39 26.77
C GLU A 92 8.06 -4.21 25.32
N GLN A 93 8.54 -3.02 24.95
CA GLN A 93 9.04 -2.74 23.60
C GLN A 93 10.29 -3.57 23.26
N ILE A 94 11.18 -3.76 24.24
CA ILE A 94 12.38 -4.62 24.10
C ILE A 94 11.97 -6.08 23.92
N LEU A 95 11.00 -6.55 24.70
CA LEU A 95 10.52 -7.94 24.61
C LEU A 95 9.90 -8.24 23.25
N ILE A 96 9.05 -7.35 22.73
CA ILE A 96 8.43 -7.50 21.40
C ILE A 96 9.48 -7.53 20.29
N VAL A 97 10.45 -6.61 20.31
CA VAL A 97 11.54 -6.57 19.34
C VAL A 97 12.39 -7.84 19.41
N ARG A 98 12.68 -8.32 20.63
CA ARG A 98 13.43 -9.56 20.84
C ARG A 98 12.67 -10.79 20.35
N GLU A 99 11.35 -10.86 20.54
CA GLU A 99 10.54 -11.97 20.04
C GLU A 99 10.47 -12.00 18.51
N ILE A 100 10.24 -10.84 17.88
CA ILE A 100 10.16 -10.73 16.41
C ILE A 100 11.50 -11.15 15.79
N ARG A 101 12.63 -10.74 16.37
CA ARG A 101 13.96 -11.12 15.89
C ARG A 101 14.30 -12.60 16.08
N LYS A 102 13.65 -13.28 17.03
CA LYS A 102 13.86 -14.72 17.28
C LYS A 102 13.06 -15.60 16.31
N LYS A 103 11.89 -15.13 15.88
CA LYS A 103 11.00 -15.86 14.99
C LYS A 103 11.46 -15.71 13.54
N LYS A 104 11.58 -16.83 12.83
CA LYS A 104 12.01 -16.90 11.42
C LYS A 104 10.85 -17.18 10.46
N ASN A 105 9.72 -17.66 10.99
CA ASN A 105 8.54 -17.91 10.17
C ASN A 105 7.72 -16.62 10.02
N TYR A 106 7.35 -16.24 8.79
CA TYR A 106 6.59 -15.02 8.53
C TYR A 106 5.22 -15.00 9.22
N TYR A 107 4.58 -16.16 9.30
CA TYR A 107 3.34 -16.34 10.06
C TYR A 107 3.55 -16.08 11.57
N GLU A 108 4.65 -16.57 12.15
CA GLU A 108 4.95 -16.37 13.58
C GLU A 108 5.37 -14.93 13.88
N ILE A 109 6.12 -14.30 12.97
CA ILE A 109 6.51 -12.88 13.04
C ILE A 109 5.25 -11.99 13.10
N LEU A 110 4.24 -12.29 12.28
CA LEU A 110 2.95 -11.59 12.31
C LEU A 110 2.00 -12.08 13.42
N GLY A 111 2.31 -13.20 14.08
CA GLY A 111 1.46 -13.82 15.10
C GLY A 111 0.17 -14.41 14.53
N LEU A 112 0.23 -14.97 13.33
CA LEU A 112 -0.89 -15.57 12.60
C LEU A 112 -0.67 -17.06 12.37
N GLU A 113 -1.77 -17.78 12.16
CA GLU A 113 -1.74 -19.18 11.72
C GLU A 113 -1.61 -19.26 10.18
N LYS A 114 -1.15 -20.40 9.66
CA LYS A 114 -1.04 -20.65 8.21
C LYS A 114 -2.37 -20.57 7.47
N SER A 115 -3.49 -20.79 8.16
CA SER A 115 -4.87 -20.70 7.65
C SER A 115 -5.40 -19.27 7.56
N CYS A 116 -4.60 -18.23 7.86
CA CYS A 116 -5.06 -16.85 7.94
C CYS A 116 -5.47 -16.26 6.57
N SER A 117 -6.45 -15.36 6.61
CA SER A 117 -6.87 -14.59 5.43
C SER A 117 -5.92 -13.40 5.17
N VAL A 118 -5.90 -12.89 3.93
CA VAL A 118 -5.13 -11.70 3.57
C VAL A 118 -5.55 -10.47 4.40
N GLU A 119 -6.81 -10.41 4.83
CA GLU A 119 -7.28 -9.35 5.72
C GLU A 119 -6.66 -9.43 7.11
N ASP A 120 -6.47 -10.64 7.63
CA ASP A 120 -5.87 -10.85 8.94
C ASP A 120 -4.37 -10.52 8.91
N VAL A 121 -3.69 -10.84 7.81
CA VAL A 121 -2.31 -10.40 7.52
C VAL A 121 -2.21 -8.87 7.56
N ARG A 122 -3.13 -8.15 6.91
CA ARG A 122 -3.16 -6.67 6.95
C ARG A 122 -3.45 -6.12 8.34
N LYS A 123 -4.36 -6.74 9.10
CA LYS A 123 -4.69 -6.32 10.48
C LYS A 123 -3.51 -6.55 11.43
N ALA A 124 -2.83 -7.69 11.32
CA ALA A 124 -1.66 -8.03 12.13
C ALA A 124 -0.49 -7.10 11.84
N TYR A 125 -0.18 -6.88 10.56
CA TYR A 125 0.83 -5.90 10.13
C TYR A 125 0.54 -4.52 10.70
N ARG A 126 -0.71 -4.04 10.63
CA ARG A 126 -1.10 -2.74 11.18
C ARG A 126 -0.78 -2.62 12.67
N LYS A 127 -1.09 -3.66 13.45
CA LYS A 127 -0.87 -3.66 14.91
C LYS A 127 0.61 -3.76 15.27
N LEU A 128 1.38 -4.60 14.57
CA LEU A 128 2.79 -4.82 14.85
C LEU A 128 3.65 -3.64 14.40
N SER A 129 3.44 -3.14 13.18
CA SER A 129 4.20 -2.01 12.64
C SER A 129 4.11 -0.77 13.52
N LEU A 130 2.95 -0.48 14.12
CA LEU A 130 2.81 0.63 15.07
C LEU A 130 3.60 0.43 16.38
N LYS A 131 3.85 -0.82 16.79
CA LYS A 131 4.58 -1.17 18.02
C LYS A 131 6.10 -1.17 17.81
N VAL A 132 6.56 -1.51 16.61
CA VAL A 132 7.99 -1.56 16.25
C VAL A 132 8.47 -0.38 15.42
N HIS A 133 7.60 0.58 15.09
CA HIS A 133 7.98 1.74 14.28
C HIS A 133 9.13 2.54 14.94
N PRO A 134 10.18 2.94 14.19
CA PRO A 134 11.38 3.59 14.74
C PRO A 134 11.09 4.94 15.41
N ASP A 135 10.03 5.64 14.99
CA ASP A 135 9.58 6.89 15.63
C ASP A 135 9.00 6.66 17.04
N LYS A 136 8.26 5.56 17.24
CA LYS A 136 7.57 5.26 18.51
C LYS A 136 8.36 4.35 19.44
N ASN A 137 9.25 3.53 18.88
CA ASN A 137 10.04 2.57 19.61
C ASN A 137 11.53 2.73 19.23
N LYS A 138 12.29 3.34 20.13
CA LYS A 138 13.73 3.60 19.98
C LYS A 138 14.59 2.52 20.65
N SER A 139 14.04 1.33 20.89
CA SER A 139 14.78 0.20 21.47
C SER A 139 15.83 -0.34 20.49
N PRO A 140 16.93 -0.90 20.99
CA PRO A 140 17.98 -1.46 20.13
C PRO A 140 17.44 -2.64 19.31
N GLY A 141 17.51 -2.53 17.98
CA GLY A 141 17.01 -3.52 17.04
C GLY A 141 15.54 -3.37 16.64
N ALA A 142 14.88 -2.27 17.01
CA ALA A 142 13.52 -1.96 16.53
C ALA A 142 13.46 -1.86 14.99
N GLU A 143 14.51 -1.31 14.37
CA GLU A 143 14.63 -1.23 12.91
C GLU A 143 14.70 -2.62 12.26
N ASP A 144 15.49 -3.55 12.82
CA ASP A 144 15.60 -4.92 12.32
C ASP A 144 14.26 -5.67 12.45
N ALA A 145 13.57 -5.48 13.59
CA ALA A 145 12.25 -6.05 13.81
C ALA A 145 11.20 -5.48 12.84
N PHE A 146 11.25 -4.18 12.56
CA PHE A 146 10.39 -3.53 11.58
C PHE A 146 10.64 -4.06 10.16
N LYS A 147 11.91 -4.21 9.77
CA LYS A 147 12.30 -4.84 8.50
C LYS A 147 11.75 -6.26 8.39
N ALA A 148 11.85 -7.07 9.45
CA ALA A 148 11.31 -8.43 9.47
C ALA A 148 9.77 -8.45 9.31
N VAL A 149 9.05 -7.57 10.01
CA VAL A 149 7.59 -7.44 9.91
C VAL A 149 7.15 -7.01 8.51
N SER A 150 7.87 -6.08 7.89
CA SER A 150 7.57 -5.61 6.53
C SER A 150 7.86 -6.67 5.47
N LYS A 151 8.96 -7.43 5.61
CA LYS A 151 9.24 -8.59 4.74
C LYS A 151 8.15 -9.66 4.84
N ALA A 152 7.74 -9.99 6.06
CA ALA A 152 6.65 -10.94 6.29
C ALA A 152 5.35 -10.48 5.62
N PHE A 153 5.01 -9.20 5.73
CA PHE A 153 3.83 -8.63 5.08
C PHE A 153 3.92 -8.71 3.55
N GLN A 154 5.04 -8.32 2.95
CA GLN A 154 5.20 -8.35 1.48
C GLN A 154 5.09 -9.76 0.90
N CYS A 155 5.60 -10.76 1.62
CA CYS A 155 5.48 -12.16 1.20
C CYS A 155 4.05 -12.68 1.36
N LEU A 156 3.38 -12.36 2.47
CA LEU A 156 2.05 -12.89 2.81
C LEU A 156 0.88 -12.07 2.25
N SER A 157 1.11 -10.84 1.77
CA SER A 157 0.06 -9.97 1.22
C SER A 157 -0.39 -10.38 -0.17
N ASN A 158 0.49 -11.00 -0.95
CA ASN A 158 0.25 -11.43 -2.33
C ASN A 158 0.12 -12.95 -2.36
N GLU A 159 -0.98 -13.45 -2.92
CA GLU A 159 -1.27 -14.90 -2.98
C GLU A 159 -0.18 -15.69 -3.72
N GLU A 160 0.39 -15.11 -4.78
CA GLU A 160 1.47 -15.74 -5.55
C GLU A 160 2.78 -15.85 -4.74
N SER A 161 3.14 -14.79 -4.02
CA SER A 161 4.33 -14.78 -3.15
C SER A 161 4.15 -15.68 -1.93
N ARG A 162 2.94 -15.74 -1.38
CA ARG A 162 2.57 -16.63 -0.27
C ARG A 162 2.67 -18.10 -0.68
N SER A 163 2.10 -18.46 -1.84
CA SER A 163 2.19 -19.82 -2.36
C SER A 163 3.65 -20.25 -2.58
N LYS A 164 4.50 -19.38 -3.13
CA LYS A 164 5.95 -19.64 -3.29
C LYS A 164 6.64 -19.87 -1.94
N TYR A 165 6.30 -19.07 -0.93
CA TYR A 165 6.84 -19.23 0.42
C TYR A 165 6.38 -20.54 1.07
N ASP A 166 5.10 -20.90 0.94
CA ASP A 166 4.53 -22.11 1.52
C ASP A 166 5.11 -23.38 0.88
N VAL A 167 5.48 -23.34 -0.40
CA VAL A 167 6.12 -24.45 -1.13
C VAL A 167 7.62 -24.57 -0.80
N THR A 168 8.33 -23.45 -0.69
CA THR A 168 9.80 -23.44 -0.51
C THR A 168 10.19 -23.64 0.96
N GLY A 169 9.34 -23.24 1.91
CA GLY A 169 9.47 -23.57 3.33
C GLY A 169 10.63 -22.92 4.09
N THR A 170 11.53 -22.20 3.41
CA THR A 170 12.67 -21.50 4.02
C THR A 170 12.76 -20.06 3.53
N GLU A 171 13.34 -19.18 4.34
CA GLU A 171 13.60 -17.74 4.06
C GLU A 171 14.52 -17.49 2.84
N GLU A 172 14.79 -18.52 2.04
CA GLU A 172 15.90 -18.56 1.11
C GLU A 172 15.53 -17.98 -0.26
N HIS A 173 16.08 -16.78 -0.50
CA HIS A 173 16.25 -16.11 -1.78
C HIS A 173 15.01 -15.50 -2.46
N LEU A 174 14.38 -14.52 -1.81
CA LEU A 174 13.75 -13.41 -2.56
C LEU A 174 14.72 -12.24 -2.86
N TYR A 175 15.92 -12.22 -2.25
CA TYR A 175 16.83 -11.05 -2.34
C TYR A 175 18.29 -11.33 -2.72
N GLU A 176 18.71 -12.57 -2.96
CA GLU A 176 20.12 -12.87 -3.26
C GLU A 176 20.31 -13.78 -4.47
N ARG A 177 19.94 -13.29 -5.65
CA ARG A 177 20.63 -13.72 -6.87
C ARG A 177 20.52 -12.71 -7.99
N ARG A 178 21.28 -11.60 -7.92
CA ARG A 178 21.77 -10.86 -9.11
C ARG A 178 22.82 -9.78 -8.82
N SER A 179 23.82 -10.06 -8.00
CA SER A 179 25.04 -9.23 -7.95
C SER A 179 26.10 -9.77 -8.90
N SER A 180 25.96 -9.48 -10.19
CA SER A 180 27.05 -9.22 -11.16
C SER A 180 26.57 -9.37 -12.61
N SER A 181 25.99 -8.30 -13.14
CA SER A 181 26.15 -7.98 -14.56
C SER A 181 25.89 -6.49 -14.76
N HIS A 182 26.98 -5.72 -14.80
CA HIS A 182 26.98 -4.36 -15.31
C HIS A 182 26.51 -4.37 -16.77
N ASN A 183 25.22 -4.14 -17.03
CA ASN A 183 24.79 -3.64 -18.33
C ASN A 183 23.40 -2.97 -18.27
N ARG A 184 23.43 -1.65 -18.06
CA ARG A 184 22.83 -0.63 -18.94
C ARG A 184 21.66 -1.12 -19.81
N HIS A 185 20.42 -0.94 -19.33
CA HIS A 185 19.32 -0.33 -20.08
C HIS A 185 18.07 -0.18 -19.20
N GLY A 186 17.47 1.01 -19.26
CA GLY A 186 16.31 1.39 -18.46
C GLY A 186 15.08 0.55 -18.81
N TYR A 187 14.51 -0.06 -17.77
CA TYR A 187 13.12 -0.50 -17.74
C TYR A 187 12.66 -0.46 -16.29
N TYR A 188 11.52 0.19 -16.04
CA TYR A 188 10.92 0.32 -14.73
C TYR A 188 10.73 -1.07 -14.09
N ASN A 189 11.57 -1.38 -13.11
CA ASN A 189 11.50 -2.62 -12.35
C ASN A 189 10.72 -2.34 -11.07
N TYR A 190 9.47 -2.78 -11.01
CA TYR A 190 8.50 -2.44 -9.96
C TYR A 190 8.75 -3.13 -8.60
N ASN A 191 9.91 -3.76 -8.38
CA ASN A 191 10.04 -4.75 -7.30
C ASN A 191 11.34 -4.74 -6.48
N ASP A 192 12.28 -3.82 -6.66
CA ASP A 192 13.56 -3.90 -5.92
C ASP A 192 13.84 -2.79 -4.90
N ASP A 193 13.06 -1.71 -4.83
CA ASP A 193 13.34 -0.60 -3.90
C ASP A 193 12.08 -0.06 -3.17
N LEU A 194 11.15 -0.94 -2.78
CA LEU A 194 10.09 -0.51 -1.87
C LEU A 194 10.64 -0.45 -0.45
N ASP A 195 11.02 0.74 -0.01
CA ASP A 195 11.41 1.03 1.38
C ASP A 195 10.27 0.55 2.31
N PRO A 196 10.55 -0.29 3.33
CA PRO A 196 9.58 -0.67 4.36
C PRO A 196 8.81 0.53 4.94
N ASP A 197 9.46 1.69 5.03
CA ASP A 197 8.81 2.93 5.46
C ASP A 197 7.89 3.52 4.38
N GLU A 198 8.18 3.34 3.10
CA GLU A 198 7.32 3.73 1.98
C GLU A 198 6.07 2.85 1.88
N ILE A 199 6.20 1.54 2.07
CA ILE A 199 5.06 0.60 2.17
C ILE A 199 4.16 1.01 3.34
N PHE A 200 4.76 1.32 4.49
CA PHE A 200 4.02 1.79 5.66
C PHE A 200 3.36 3.15 5.38
N ARG A 201 4.07 4.11 4.76
CA ARG A 201 3.51 5.42 4.39
C ARG A 201 2.34 5.28 3.41
N GLN A 202 2.46 4.43 2.39
CA GLN A 202 1.38 4.14 1.45
C GLN A 202 0.17 3.49 2.15
N PHE A 203 0.41 2.65 3.16
CA PHE A 203 -0.64 1.94 3.89
C PHE A 203 -1.30 2.76 5.02
N PHE A 204 -0.55 3.61 5.74
CA PHE A 204 -1.03 4.38 6.90
C PHE A 204 -1.29 5.86 6.63
N PHE A 205 -0.50 6.50 5.76
CA PHE A 205 -0.55 7.94 5.50
C PHE A 205 -1.03 8.29 4.08
N GLY A 206 -1.08 7.31 3.17
CA GLY A 206 -1.57 7.45 1.79
C GLY A 206 -3.04 7.08 1.57
N ALA A 207 -3.79 6.71 2.61
CA ALA A 207 -5.16 6.22 2.49
C ALA A 207 -6.07 6.72 3.62
N GLY A 208 -6.46 7.99 3.55
CA GLY A 208 -7.62 8.49 4.28
C GLY A 208 -8.92 7.97 3.64
N MET A 209 -9.57 7.00 4.29
CA MET A 209 -11.02 6.73 4.24
C MET A 209 -11.68 6.58 2.84
N ARG A 210 -11.89 5.33 2.36
CA ARG A 210 -13.11 4.88 1.64
C ARG A 210 -13.34 3.36 1.81
N PRO A 211 -14.58 2.87 2.03
CA PRO A 211 -14.90 1.45 2.00
C PRO A 211 -15.03 0.94 0.56
N ALA A 212 -14.98 -0.38 0.43
CA ALA A 212 -14.95 -1.17 -0.78
C ALA A 212 -15.87 -0.69 -1.92
N THR A 213 -15.29 -0.22 -3.03
CA THR A 213 -15.67 -0.62 -4.40
C THR A 213 -14.42 -0.52 -5.28
N THR A 214 -14.27 -1.48 -6.17
CA THR A 214 -13.38 -1.53 -7.35
C THR A 214 -12.91 -0.18 -7.93
N GLN A 215 -11.69 -0.23 -8.50
CA GLN A 215 -11.21 0.41 -9.74
C GLN A 215 -10.09 1.47 -9.70
N PHE A 216 -9.13 1.20 -10.61
CA PHE A 216 -8.19 2.05 -11.32
C PHE A 216 -6.97 2.69 -10.62
N ARG A 217 -5.82 2.39 -11.23
CA ARG A 217 -4.50 2.98 -11.04
C ARG A 217 -4.59 4.51 -10.90
N SER A 218 -4.27 5.04 -9.72
CA SER A 218 -4.04 6.46 -9.50
C SER A 218 -2.54 6.69 -9.32
N PHE A 219 -1.95 7.47 -10.22
CA PHE A 219 -0.58 7.93 -10.16
C PHE A 219 -0.38 8.82 -8.91
N ASN A 220 0.48 8.39 -7.99
CA ASN A 220 0.95 9.22 -6.89
C ASN A 220 2.19 10.00 -7.33
N PHE A 221 2.03 11.27 -7.69
CA PHE A 221 3.15 12.19 -7.89
C PHE A 221 3.58 12.72 -6.51
N GLY A 222 4.49 12.00 -5.87
CA GLY A 222 5.03 12.34 -4.56
C GLY A 222 5.86 13.62 -4.60
N ALA A 223 5.39 14.63 -3.87
CA ALA A 223 6.12 15.84 -3.57
C ALA A 223 7.35 15.51 -2.71
N GLY A 224 8.53 15.58 -3.31
CA GLY A 224 9.82 15.48 -2.63
C GLY A 224 10.82 16.43 -3.27
N MET A 225 10.81 17.71 -2.87
CA MET A 225 11.98 18.58 -2.99
C MET A 225 11.80 19.81 -2.09
N GLY A 226 12.50 19.82 -0.95
CA GLY A 226 12.70 21.02 -0.14
C GLY A 226 13.80 21.90 -0.72
N GLY A 227 13.59 23.21 -0.70
CA GLY A 227 14.58 24.26 -1.01
C GLY A 227 13.95 25.66 -0.94
N PRO A 228 14.66 26.71 -0.48
CA PRO A 228 14.17 27.65 0.54
C PRO A 228 13.41 28.88 0.01
N ARG A 229 12.75 29.55 0.96
CA ARG A 229 12.10 30.86 0.83
C ARG A 229 12.96 31.89 0.09
N THR A 230 12.38 32.51 -0.92
CA THR A 230 12.68 33.89 -1.33
C THR A 230 11.37 34.62 -1.57
N ASP A 231 11.09 35.58 -0.70
CA ASP A 231 10.18 36.68 -1.01
C ASP A 231 10.75 37.43 -2.21
N ASN A 232 9.95 37.62 -3.26
CA ASN A 232 10.02 38.89 -3.98
C ASN A 232 8.73 39.15 -4.77
N ASN A 233 8.21 40.32 -4.45
CA ASN A 233 7.12 41.04 -5.09
C ASN A 233 7.41 41.23 -6.58
N GLY A 234 6.54 40.74 -7.46
CA GLY A 234 6.68 40.92 -8.90
C GLY A 234 5.50 40.35 -9.67
N SER A 235 4.67 41.25 -10.21
CA SER A 235 3.66 40.99 -11.23
C SER A 235 4.17 40.05 -12.31
N GLY A 236 3.87 38.76 -12.19
CA GLY A 236 4.28 37.72 -13.11
C GLY A 236 3.29 36.58 -13.03
N PHE A 237 2.90 36.03 -14.19
CA PHE A 237 1.98 34.90 -14.30
C PHE A 237 2.26 33.87 -13.21
N ASN A 238 1.22 33.48 -12.46
CA ASN A 238 1.31 32.49 -11.40
C ASN A 238 1.70 31.13 -11.97
N PHE A 239 2.99 30.89 -12.21
CA PHE A 239 3.50 29.65 -12.80
C PHE A 239 3.14 28.44 -11.93
N ARG A 240 2.98 28.64 -10.61
CA ARG A 240 2.41 27.66 -9.68
C ARG A 240 0.95 27.31 -9.97
N ALA A 241 0.11 28.28 -10.34
CA ALA A 241 -1.28 28.03 -10.72
C ALA A 241 -1.38 27.32 -12.08
N LEU A 242 -0.48 27.63 -13.01
CA LEU A 242 -0.39 26.93 -14.30
C LEU A 242 0.02 25.47 -14.11
N ILE A 243 1.02 25.20 -13.26
CA ILE A 243 1.43 23.82 -12.91
C ILE A 243 0.29 23.07 -12.21
N GLN A 244 -0.49 23.73 -11.36
CA GLN A 244 -1.64 23.12 -10.68
C GLN A 244 -2.81 22.82 -11.64
N LEU A 245 -2.98 23.62 -12.69
CA LEU A 245 -3.99 23.39 -13.73
C LEU A 245 -3.53 22.44 -14.84
N LEU A 246 -2.22 22.19 -14.96
CA LEU A 246 -1.63 21.34 -16.00
C LEU A 246 -2.24 19.92 -16.04
N PRO A 247 -2.50 19.21 -14.92
CA PRO A 247 -3.16 17.92 -14.96
C PRO A 247 -4.59 17.99 -15.49
N VAL A 248 -5.35 19.03 -15.11
CA VAL A 248 -6.74 19.24 -15.57
C VAL A 248 -6.75 19.58 -17.05
N LEU A 249 -5.82 20.43 -17.48
CA LEU A 249 -5.64 20.82 -18.87
C LEU A 249 -5.19 19.62 -19.70
N LEU A 250 -4.28 18.79 -19.20
CA LEU A 250 -3.89 17.54 -19.86
C LEU A 250 -5.07 16.59 -19.99
N ILE A 251 -5.87 16.38 -18.94
CA ILE A 251 -7.06 15.52 -19.02
C ILE A 251 -8.05 16.06 -20.06
N PHE A 252 -8.30 17.38 -20.06
CA PHE A 252 -9.13 18.02 -21.06
C PHE A 252 -8.54 17.81 -22.46
N LEU A 253 -7.26 18.09 -22.65
CA LEU A 253 -6.56 17.92 -23.93
C LEU A 253 -6.58 16.47 -24.40
N PHE A 254 -6.35 15.49 -23.53
CA PHE A 254 -6.45 14.05 -23.83
C PHE A 254 -7.87 13.62 -24.17
N ASN A 255 -8.91 14.28 -23.64
CA ASN A 255 -10.30 14.04 -24.01
C ASN A 255 -10.63 14.58 -25.42
N PHE A 256 -9.97 15.68 -25.81
CA PHE A 256 -10.08 16.28 -27.15
C PHE A 256 -9.09 15.73 -28.17
N LEU A 257 -8.15 14.85 -27.76
CA LEU A 257 -7.35 14.11 -28.73
C LEU A 257 -8.28 13.14 -29.45
N PRO A 258 -8.43 13.24 -30.78
CA PRO A 258 -9.18 12.26 -31.53
C PRO A 258 -8.47 10.92 -31.31
N SER A 259 -9.12 10.01 -30.58
CA SER A 259 -8.67 8.62 -30.55
C SER A 259 -8.66 8.17 -32.00
N SER A 260 -7.50 7.82 -32.52
CA SER A 260 -7.37 7.26 -33.85
C SER A 260 -8.04 5.88 -33.84
N GLU A 261 -9.37 5.88 -33.98
CA GLU A 261 -10.13 4.66 -34.05
C GLU A 261 -9.64 3.86 -35.26
N PRO A 262 -9.25 2.59 -35.10
CA PRO A 262 -8.72 1.82 -36.20
C PRO A 262 -9.79 1.63 -37.30
N ILE A 263 -9.33 1.41 -38.54
CA ILE A 263 -10.24 1.19 -39.68
C ILE A 263 -10.87 -0.22 -39.61
N TYR A 264 -10.14 -1.17 -39.03
CA TYR A 264 -10.54 -2.57 -38.88
C TYR A 264 -10.25 -3.12 -37.47
N ALA A 265 -10.81 -4.29 -37.19
CA ALA A 265 -10.50 -5.13 -36.04
C ALA A 265 -10.31 -6.59 -36.48
N LEU A 266 -9.43 -7.35 -35.83
CA LEU A 266 -9.23 -8.79 -36.11
C LEU A 266 -10.33 -9.68 -35.53
N SER A 267 -11.12 -9.15 -34.59
CA SER A 267 -12.24 -9.85 -33.97
C SER A 267 -13.51 -9.02 -34.04
N ARG A 268 -14.65 -9.70 -34.12
CA ARG A 268 -15.96 -9.06 -34.14
C ARG A 268 -16.18 -8.33 -32.81
N SER A 269 -16.44 -7.04 -32.89
CA SER A 269 -16.71 -6.19 -31.72
C SER A 269 -17.56 -5.01 -32.18
N TYR A 270 -18.44 -4.46 -31.36
CA TYR A 270 -19.13 -3.21 -31.73
C TYR A 270 -18.10 -2.06 -31.70
N PRO A 271 -17.91 -1.26 -32.77
CA PRO A 271 -18.73 -1.11 -33.98
C PRO A 271 -18.29 -1.90 -35.24
N TYR A 272 -17.27 -2.74 -35.18
CA TYR A 272 -16.74 -3.58 -36.27
C TYR A 272 -17.52 -4.90 -36.47
N GLU A 273 -18.58 -4.84 -37.27
CA GLU A 273 -19.48 -5.98 -37.49
C GLU A 273 -19.30 -6.69 -38.83
N TYR A 274 -18.84 -5.97 -39.86
CA TYR A 274 -18.80 -6.48 -41.23
C TYR A 274 -17.51 -7.24 -41.50
N ARG A 275 -17.61 -8.55 -41.79
CA ARG A 275 -16.46 -9.43 -42.05
C ARG A 275 -15.99 -9.33 -43.50
N PHE A 276 -14.69 -9.17 -43.67
CA PHE A 276 -13.96 -9.28 -44.93
C PHE A 276 -12.78 -10.26 -44.75
N THR A 277 -12.28 -10.79 -45.85
CA THR A 277 -11.19 -11.77 -45.86
C THR A 277 -10.07 -11.25 -46.76
N THR A 278 -8.81 -11.37 -46.33
CA THR A 278 -7.64 -11.02 -47.16
C THR A 278 -7.35 -12.10 -48.19
N GLN A 279 -6.43 -11.83 -49.12
CA GLN A 279 -5.94 -12.81 -50.10
C GLN A 279 -5.37 -14.09 -49.45
N ARG A 280 -4.86 -13.99 -48.22
CA ARG A 280 -4.30 -15.11 -47.45
C ARG A 280 -5.28 -15.76 -46.47
N GLY A 281 -6.58 -15.47 -46.58
CA GLY A 281 -7.61 -16.08 -45.74
C GLY A 281 -7.79 -15.44 -44.36
N VAL A 282 -7.14 -14.29 -44.07
CA VAL A 282 -7.30 -13.66 -42.75
C VAL A 282 -8.61 -12.90 -42.68
N ASN A 283 -9.45 -13.26 -41.71
CA ASN A 283 -10.71 -12.57 -41.45
C ASN A 283 -10.48 -11.28 -40.64
N PHE A 284 -11.07 -10.18 -41.10
CA PHE A 284 -11.07 -8.90 -40.40
C PHE A 284 -12.43 -8.22 -40.49
N TYR A 285 -12.70 -7.31 -39.54
CA TYR A 285 -14.00 -6.68 -39.34
C TYR A 285 -13.88 -5.17 -39.49
N VAL A 286 -14.84 -4.56 -40.18
CA VAL A 286 -14.91 -3.10 -40.40
C VAL A 286 -16.23 -2.53 -39.92
N LYS A 287 -16.27 -1.21 -39.71
CA LYS A 287 -17.44 -0.52 -39.13
C LYS A 287 -18.64 -0.38 -40.08
N SER A 288 -18.38 -0.30 -41.38
CA SER A 288 -19.40 0.05 -42.37
C SER A 288 -19.24 -0.76 -43.65
N THR A 289 -20.36 -1.04 -44.31
CA THR A 289 -20.42 -1.60 -45.67
C THR A 289 -19.85 -0.66 -46.73
N LYS A 290 -19.68 0.64 -46.43
CA LYS A 290 -19.06 1.61 -47.34
C LYS A 290 -17.58 1.33 -47.60
N PHE A 291 -16.96 0.52 -46.74
CA PHE A 291 -15.56 0.14 -46.83
C PHE A 291 -15.18 -0.45 -48.20
N GLU A 292 -16.07 -1.20 -48.86
CA GLU A 292 -15.80 -1.75 -50.19
C GLU A 292 -15.77 -0.68 -51.29
N LYS A 293 -16.50 0.43 -51.10
CA LYS A 293 -16.46 1.59 -52.01
C LYS A 293 -15.21 2.44 -51.78
N ASP A 294 -14.79 2.56 -50.52
CA ASP A 294 -13.62 3.35 -50.12
C ASP A 294 -12.31 2.62 -50.46
N TYR A 295 -12.29 1.28 -50.36
CA TYR A 295 -11.13 0.43 -50.63
C TYR A 295 -11.47 -0.66 -51.65
N LEU A 296 -11.47 -0.27 -52.93
CA LEU A 296 -11.79 -1.17 -54.04
C LEU A 296 -10.75 -2.31 -54.15
N PRO A 297 -11.18 -3.55 -54.45
CA PRO A 297 -10.28 -4.67 -54.72
C PRO A 297 -9.27 -4.34 -55.83
N GLY A 298 -8.00 -4.68 -55.61
CA GLY A 298 -6.91 -4.43 -56.57
C GLY A 298 -6.32 -3.01 -56.56
N THR A 299 -6.77 -2.14 -55.66
CA THR A 299 -6.10 -0.85 -55.42
C THR A 299 -4.90 -1.05 -54.49
N HIS A 300 -3.85 -0.25 -54.67
CA HIS A 300 -2.68 -0.27 -53.78
C HIS A 300 -3.05 0.05 -52.32
N GLU A 301 -4.06 0.91 -52.09
CA GLU A 301 -4.55 1.21 -50.74
C GLU A 301 -5.18 -0.01 -50.07
N ARG A 302 -5.93 -0.80 -50.84
CA ARG A 302 -6.51 -2.06 -50.36
C ARG A 302 -5.44 -3.10 -50.03
N GLU A 303 -4.46 -3.28 -50.92
CA GLU A 303 -3.35 -4.21 -50.69
C GLU A 303 -2.51 -3.82 -49.47
N ALA A 304 -2.19 -2.53 -49.33
CA ALA A 304 -1.46 -2.03 -48.17
C ALA A 304 -2.23 -2.26 -46.85
N LEU A 305 -3.57 -2.10 -46.89
CA LEU A 305 -4.42 -2.36 -45.74
C LEU A 305 -4.47 -3.85 -45.41
N GLU A 306 -4.67 -4.73 -46.40
CA GLU A 306 -4.69 -6.18 -46.21
C GLU A 306 -3.34 -6.70 -45.70
N ALA A 307 -2.23 -6.21 -46.26
CA ALA A 307 -0.89 -6.54 -45.77
C ALA A 307 -0.68 -6.11 -44.31
N LYS A 308 -1.27 -4.99 -43.90
CA LYS A 308 -1.26 -4.53 -42.50
C LYS A 308 -2.11 -5.44 -41.61
N VAL A 309 -3.30 -5.83 -42.05
CA VAL A 309 -4.18 -6.78 -41.35
C VAL A 309 -3.45 -8.11 -41.13
N GLU A 310 -2.79 -8.64 -42.16
CA GLU A 310 -2.03 -9.89 -42.09
C GLU A 310 -0.86 -9.80 -41.12
N LYS A 311 -0.12 -8.68 -41.15
CA LYS A 311 0.98 -8.44 -40.22
C LYS A 311 0.50 -8.39 -38.77
N ASP A 312 -0.61 -7.72 -38.51
CA ASP A 312 -1.19 -7.62 -37.17
C ASP A 312 -1.72 -8.99 -36.71
N TYR A 313 -2.33 -9.77 -37.61
CA TYR A 313 -2.79 -11.13 -37.33
C TYR A 313 -1.62 -12.05 -36.92
N VAL A 314 -0.53 -12.05 -37.69
CA VAL A 314 0.70 -12.80 -37.35
C VAL A 314 1.27 -12.34 -36.01
N SER A 315 1.28 -11.03 -35.74
CA SER A 315 1.75 -10.49 -34.46
C SER A 315 0.95 -11.08 -33.29
N VAL A 316 -0.38 -11.11 -33.39
CA VAL A 316 -1.26 -11.71 -32.38
C VAL A 316 -0.99 -13.21 -32.22
N LEU A 317 -0.87 -13.96 -33.32
CA LEU A 317 -0.55 -15.39 -33.28
C LEU A 317 0.80 -15.67 -32.61
N VAL A 318 1.84 -14.87 -32.91
CA VAL A 318 3.16 -15.01 -32.29
C VAL A 318 3.10 -14.78 -30.79
N GLN A 319 2.38 -13.75 -30.33
CA GLN A 319 2.22 -13.50 -28.89
C GLN A 319 1.46 -14.64 -28.20
N ASN A 320 0.34 -15.07 -28.77
CA ASN A 320 -0.45 -16.17 -28.23
C ASN A 320 0.35 -17.48 -28.20
N CYS A 321 1.08 -17.80 -29.27
CA CYS A 321 1.95 -18.95 -29.34
C CYS A 321 3.04 -18.90 -28.25
N ARG A 322 3.65 -17.74 -27.98
CA ARG A 322 4.62 -17.59 -26.87
C ARG A 322 3.99 -17.90 -25.52
N PHE A 323 2.77 -17.40 -25.27
CA PHE A 323 2.03 -17.71 -24.04
C PHE A 323 1.68 -19.19 -23.92
N GLU A 324 1.26 -19.84 -25.01
CA GLU A 324 0.98 -21.27 -25.04
C GLU A 324 2.22 -22.12 -24.76
N LEU A 325 3.35 -21.80 -25.40
CA LEU A 325 4.63 -22.47 -25.17
C LEU A 325 5.08 -22.33 -23.72
N GLN A 326 4.93 -21.14 -23.13
CA GLN A 326 5.21 -20.94 -21.72
C GLN A 326 4.33 -21.88 -20.89
N ARG A 327 3.00 -21.88 -21.07
CA ARG A 327 2.08 -22.76 -20.32
C ARG A 327 2.36 -24.25 -20.51
N LYS A 328 2.82 -24.67 -21.69
CA LYS A 328 3.24 -26.05 -21.99
C LYS A 328 4.48 -26.45 -21.19
N GLN A 329 5.46 -25.55 -21.04
CA GLN A 329 6.66 -25.81 -20.24
C GLN A 329 6.35 -26.07 -18.76
N TRP A 330 5.31 -25.43 -18.23
CA TRP A 330 4.81 -25.66 -16.86
C TRP A 330 3.83 -26.84 -16.76
N GLY A 331 3.56 -27.56 -17.84
CA GLY A 331 2.66 -28.72 -17.86
C GLY A 331 1.16 -28.40 -17.80
N PHE A 332 0.76 -27.14 -17.94
CA PHE A 332 -0.65 -26.72 -17.82
C PHE A 332 -1.48 -26.95 -19.10
N VAL A 333 -0.85 -27.08 -20.26
CA VAL A 333 -1.54 -27.23 -21.56
C VAL A 333 -0.74 -28.19 -22.44
N ARG A 334 -1.43 -29.09 -23.16
CA ARG A 334 -0.81 -30.05 -24.10
C ARG A 334 -0.83 -29.55 -25.55
N GLU A 335 -1.87 -28.82 -25.93
CA GLU A 335 -2.12 -28.33 -27.28
C GLU A 335 -1.66 -26.88 -27.45
N THR A 336 -1.16 -26.53 -28.65
CA THR A 336 -0.67 -25.19 -28.98
C THR A 336 -1.33 -24.70 -30.28
N PRO A 337 -2.65 -24.47 -30.29
CA PRO A 337 -3.40 -24.18 -31.51
C PRO A 337 -2.92 -22.89 -32.20
N HIS A 338 -2.50 -21.86 -31.45
CA HIS A 338 -2.03 -20.63 -32.08
C HIS A 338 -0.63 -20.77 -32.70
N CYS A 339 0.20 -21.66 -32.15
CA CYS A 339 1.47 -22.00 -32.80
C CYS A 339 1.26 -22.78 -34.09
N GLU A 340 0.28 -23.68 -34.14
CA GLU A 340 -0.07 -24.44 -35.34
C GLU A 340 -0.65 -23.53 -36.43
N MET A 341 -1.58 -22.64 -36.08
CA MET A 341 -2.11 -21.63 -37.00
C MET A 341 -1.02 -20.70 -37.55
N LEU A 342 -0.01 -20.36 -36.73
CA LEU A 342 1.13 -19.56 -37.17
C LEU A 342 1.98 -20.31 -38.20
N GLN A 343 2.20 -21.61 -38.00
CA GLN A 343 2.92 -22.46 -38.95
C GLN A 343 2.15 -22.59 -40.27
N GLN A 344 0.87 -22.92 -40.22
CA GLN A 344 -0.01 -22.98 -41.40
C GLN A 344 0.03 -21.67 -42.21
N PHE A 345 -0.03 -20.53 -41.54
CA PHE A 345 0.05 -19.23 -42.20
C PHE A 345 1.41 -18.97 -42.86
N GLN A 346 2.50 -19.42 -42.25
CA GLN A 346 3.87 -19.30 -42.81
C GLN A 346 4.07 -20.25 -43.99
N ASP A 347 3.50 -21.44 -43.94
CA ASP A 347 3.59 -22.47 -44.97
C ASP A 347 2.69 -22.16 -46.19
N GLY A 348 1.89 -21.09 -46.12
CA GLY A 348 1.02 -20.64 -47.20
C GLY A 348 -0.26 -21.45 -47.34
N GLU A 349 -0.60 -22.23 -46.32
CA GLU A 349 -1.86 -22.97 -46.26
C GLU A 349 -2.99 -21.99 -45.91
N LEU A 350 -4.05 -21.98 -46.72
CA LEU A 350 -5.18 -21.05 -46.55
C LEU A 350 -5.82 -21.28 -45.18
N VAL A 351 -5.83 -20.25 -44.34
CA VAL A 351 -6.57 -20.26 -43.07
C VAL A 351 -8.06 -20.12 -43.43
N ALA A 352 -8.77 -21.25 -43.47
CA ALA A 352 -10.18 -21.33 -43.87
C ALA A 352 -11.14 -20.85 -42.78
#